data_AF-A0A2E5JSI2-F1
#
_entry.id   AF-A0A2E5JSI2-F1
#
_cell.length_a   1.000
_cell.length_b   1.000
_cell.length_c   1.000
_cell.angle_alpha   90.00
_cell.angle_beta   90.00
_cell.angle_gamma   90.00
#
_symmetry.space_group_name_H-M   'P 1'
#
loop_
_entity.id
_entity.type
_entity.pdbx_description
1 polymer ?
#
loop_
_entity_poly.entity_id
_entity_poly.type
_entity_poly.pdbx_seq_one_letter_code
_entity_poly.pdbx_strand_id
1 'polypeptide(L)'
;MNKDQNNFTSEKRKNYSDLLELGIVAAFIFLIICIYVPRAIWDEEESLQGESHFFMENMYDVQNFYKSVMGEYSPDGLWAVQVVNSVRDSLSGDSTYLGNQSITLNNKTFSVNVPKGYDIEFDTTFGFPMMRRDTISDTIATIVMYSEDLSRNDTSYVQKKLLNKFTSDTNFVELVEEVPSERVEVINYYDTYMPDSSMYFCPVSQKPYLISLEDEGNSVRVGSPIEETIVRRRYVLFAFKADNHGFIDDGSKSWDR
;
A
#
# COMPACT_ATOMS: atom_id res chain seq x y z
N MET A 1 -46.79 -3.99 68.78
CA MET A 1 -47.33 -4.29 67.43
C MET A 1 -47.00 -3.17 66.43
N ASN A 2 -45.77 -2.64 66.42
CA ASN A 2 -45.40 -1.47 65.59
C ASN A 2 -43.96 -1.52 65.04
N LYS A 3 -43.24 -2.63 65.23
CA LYS A 3 -41.85 -2.81 64.76
C LYS A 3 -41.82 -3.45 63.37
N ASP A 4 -42.73 -4.39 63.10
CA ASP A 4 -42.76 -5.13 61.83
C ASP A 4 -43.29 -4.30 60.65
N GLN A 5 -44.22 -3.36 60.88
CA GLN A 5 -44.72 -2.47 59.82
C GLN A 5 -43.70 -1.40 59.37
N ASN A 6 -42.82 -0.95 60.29
CA ASN A 6 -41.73 -0.01 59.97
C ASN A 6 -40.57 -0.71 59.25
N ASN A 7 -40.28 -1.97 59.58
CA ASN A 7 -39.27 -2.75 58.87
C ASN A 7 -39.68 -3.03 57.41
N PHE A 8 -40.94 -3.41 57.17
CA PHE A 8 -41.46 -3.71 55.83
C PHE A 8 -41.44 -2.50 54.87
N THR A 9 -41.61 -1.29 55.40
CA THR A 9 -41.52 -0.04 54.62
C THR A 9 -40.08 0.39 54.38
N SER A 10 -39.16 0.12 55.31
CA SER A 10 -37.72 0.33 55.13
C SER A 10 -37.13 -0.59 54.07
N GLU A 11 -37.52 -1.87 54.05
CA GLU A 11 -37.03 -2.87 53.11
C GLU A 11 -37.48 -2.57 51.66
N LYS A 12 -38.75 -2.17 51.48
CA LYS A 12 -39.25 -1.71 50.17
C LYS A 12 -38.50 -0.47 49.67
N ARG A 13 -38.28 0.53 50.53
CA ARG A 13 -37.51 1.74 50.17
C ARG A 13 -36.07 1.40 49.76
N LYS A 14 -35.44 0.45 50.46
CA LYS A 14 -34.11 -0.05 50.12
C LYS A 14 -34.09 -0.71 48.74
N ASN A 15 -35.05 -1.61 48.44
CA ASN A 15 -35.13 -2.25 47.13
C ASN A 15 -35.38 -1.24 45.98
N TYR A 16 -36.16 -0.17 46.22
CA TYR A 16 -36.32 0.91 45.25
C TYR A 16 -35.04 1.72 45.05
N SER A 17 -34.28 1.98 46.11
CA SER A 17 -32.98 2.63 46.03
C SER A 17 -31.97 1.78 45.27
N ASP A 18 -31.90 0.48 45.57
CA ASP A 18 -31.01 -0.48 44.91
C ASP A 18 -31.37 -0.64 43.42
N LEU A 19 -32.67 -0.63 43.07
CA LEU A 19 -33.14 -0.63 41.67
C LEU A 19 -32.76 0.67 40.94
N LEU A 20 -32.85 1.81 41.62
CA LEU A 20 -32.49 3.11 41.05
C LEU A 20 -30.98 3.19 40.84
N GLU A 21 -30.17 2.73 41.79
CA GLU A 21 -28.71 2.63 41.68
C GLU A 21 -28.31 1.72 40.51
N LEU A 22 -28.94 0.53 40.38
CA LEU A 22 -28.75 -0.36 39.24
C LEU A 22 -29.15 0.32 37.91
N GLY A 23 -30.24 1.07 37.90
CA GLY A 23 -30.71 1.83 36.73
C GLY A 23 -29.72 2.91 36.31
N ILE A 24 -29.12 3.62 37.27
CA ILE A 24 -28.08 4.63 37.00
C ILE A 24 -26.84 3.95 36.41
N VAL A 25 -26.37 2.85 37.02
CA VAL A 25 -25.21 2.10 36.50
C VAL A 25 -25.47 1.59 35.09
N ALA A 26 -26.66 1.03 34.83
CA ALA A 26 -27.05 0.58 33.50
C ALA A 26 -27.11 1.72 32.48
N ALA A 27 -27.60 2.90 32.89
CA ALA A 27 -27.63 4.08 32.04
C ALA A 27 -26.21 4.58 31.69
N PHE A 28 -25.28 4.56 32.65
CA PHE A 28 -23.88 4.89 32.38
C PHE A 28 -23.22 3.90 31.42
N ILE A 29 -23.45 2.60 31.58
CA ILE A 29 -22.94 1.57 30.65
C ILE A 29 -23.54 1.78 29.25
N PHE A 30 -24.85 2.02 29.17
CA PHE A 30 -25.52 2.29 27.90
C PHE A 30 -24.97 3.54 27.20
N LEU A 31 -24.68 4.60 27.96
CA LEU A 31 -24.05 5.81 27.43
C LEU A 31 -22.67 5.50 26.82
N ILE A 32 -21.84 4.70 27.49
CA ILE A 32 -20.54 4.29 26.95
C ILE A 32 -20.71 3.51 25.63
N ILE A 33 -21.66 2.58 25.59
CA ILE A 33 -21.97 1.78 24.39
C ILE A 33 -22.42 2.70 23.24
N CYS A 34 -23.30 3.68 23.50
CA CYS A 34 -23.79 4.61 22.49
C CYS A 34 -22.70 5.52 21.90
N ILE A 35 -21.58 5.71 22.60
CA ILE A 35 -20.44 6.48 22.09
C ILE A 35 -19.49 5.56 21.31
N TYR A 36 -19.14 4.41 21.89
CA TYR A 36 -18.09 3.55 21.33
C TYR A 36 -18.56 2.74 20.10
N VAL A 37 -19.81 2.24 20.11
CA VAL A 37 -20.31 1.38 19.03
C VAL A 37 -20.42 2.13 17.69
N PRO A 38 -21.03 3.32 17.61
CA PRO A 38 -21.05 4.09 16.36
C PRO A 38 -19.64 4.42 15.86
N ARG A 39 -18.72 4.79 16.76
CA ARG A 39 -17.36 5.10 16.36
C ARG A 39 -16.65 3.92 15.72
N ALA A 40 -16.77 2.74 16.33
CA ALA A 40 -16.20 1.51 15.78
C ALA A 40 -16.81 1.13 14.42
N ILE A 41 -18.10 1.40 14.20
CA ILE A 41 -18.74 1.18 12.90
C ILE A 41 -18.19 2.16 11.85
N TRP A 42 -18.03 3.44 12.20
CA TRP A 42 -17.44 4.42 11.27
C TRP A 42 -15.99 4.10 10.93
N ASP A 43 -15.21 3.59 11.88
CA ASP A 43 -13.85 3.10 11.61
C ASP A 43 -13.86 1.91 10.62
N GLU A 44 -14.83 1.00 10.75
CA GLU A 44 -15.03 -0.11 9.79
C GLU A 44 -15.41 0.41 8.39
N GLU A 45 -16.32 1.39 8.32
CA GLU A 45 -16.75 2.04 7.06
C GLU A 45 -15.59 2.74 6.36
N GLU A 46 -14.83 3.57 7.08
CA GLU A 46 -13.67 4.30 6.56
C GLU A 46 -12.56 3.34 6.10
N SER A 47 -12.31 2.27 6.86
CA SER A 47 -11.34 1.23 6.46
C SER A 47 -11.73 0.53 5.17
N LEU A 48 -13.00 0.14 5.02
CA LEU A 48 -13.48 -0.54 3.81
C LEU A 48 -13.55 0.40 2.60
N GLN A 49 -13.85 1.68 2.82
CA GLN A 49 -13.78 2.71 1.78
C GLN A 49 -12.34 2.90 1.30
N GLY A 50 -11.37 3.04 2.22
CA GLY A 50 -9.96 3.16 1.89
C GLY A 50 -9.40 1.93 1.17
N GLU A 51 -9.77 0.73 1.59
CA GLU A 51 -9.44 -0.52 0.88
C GLU A 51 -10.02 -0.51 -0.55
N SER A 52 -11.26 -0.04 -0.70
CA SER A 52 -11.89 0.07 -2.01
C SER A 52 -11.20 1.10 -2.92
N HIS A 53 -10.78 2.25 -2.37
CA HIS A 53 -9.98 3.24 -3.10
C HIS A 53 -8.66 2.63 -3.56
N PHE A 54 -7.95 1.94 -2.67
CA PHE A 54 -6.71 1.25 -3.02
C PHE A 54 -6.91 0.22 -4.14
N PHE A 55 -7.98 -0.58 -4.10
CA PHE A 55 -8.29 -1.54 -5.17
C PHE A 55 -8.64 -0.86 -6.50
N MET A 56 -9.37 0.25 -6.48
CA MET A 56 -9.66 1.02 -7.70
C MET A 56 -8.40 1.62 -8.31
N GLU A 57 -7.48 2.14 -7.48
CA GLU A 57 -6.18 2.65 -7.94
C GLU A 57 -5.35 1.54 -8.58
N ASN A 58 -5.24 0.39 -7.90
CA ASN A 58 -4.56 -0.79 -8.47
C ASN A 58 -5.17 -1.22 -9.81
N MET A 59 -6.50 -1.24 -9.91
CA MET A 59 -7.17 -1.61 -11.16
C MET A 59 -6.89 -0.61 -12.27
N TYR A 60 -6.88 0.69 -11.96
CA TYR A 60 -6.52 1.74 -12.91
C TYR A 60 -5.07 1.60 -13.38
N ASP A 61 -4.13 1.36 -12.46
CA ASP A 61 -2.72 1.15 -12.80
C ASP A 61 -2.52 -0.10 -13.66
N VAL A 62 -3.21 -1.21 -13.32
CA VAL A 62 -3.21 -2.43 -14.16
C VAL A 62 -3.70 -2.13 -15.57
N GLN A 63 -4.74 -1.31 -15.74
CA GLN A 63 -5.22 -0.91 -17.07
C GLN A 63 -4.16 -0.12 -17.85
N ASN A 64 -3.44 0.78 -17.18
CA ASN A 64 -2.32 1.53 -17.79
C ASN A 64 -1.18 0.60 -18.24
N PHE A 65 -0.78 -0.35 -17.39
CA PHE A 65 0.23 -1.35 -17.75
C PHE A 65 -0.26 -2.29 -18.86
N TYR A 66 -1.55 -2.63 -18.87
CA TYR A 66 -2.14 -3.43 -19.94
C TYR A 66 -2.09 -2.69 -21.27
N LYS A 67 -2.49 -1.41 -21.29
CA LYS A 67 -2.40 -0.55 -22.47
C LYS A 67 -0.97 -0.37 -22.94
N SER A 68 0.02 -0.28 -22.05
CA SER A 68 1.42 -0.12 -22.46
C SER A 68 1.96 -1.33 -23.22
N VAL A 69 1.46 -2.55 -22.93
CA VAL A 69 1.91 -3.78 -23.58
C VAL A 69 1.01 -4.26 -24.72
N MET A 70 -0.30 -4.01 -24.67
CA MET A 70 -1.26 -4.43 -25.70
C MET A 70 -1.63 -3.31 -26.68
N GLY A 71 -1.42 -2.04 -26.31
CA GLY A 71 -1.79 -0.86 -27.10
C GLY A 71 -3.20 -0.33 -26.85
N GLU A 72 -4.07 -1.10 -26.17
CA GLU A 72 -5.45 -0.75 -25.85
C GLU A 72 -5.80 -1.15 -24.40
N TYR A 73 -6.83 -0.53 -23.83
CA TYR A 73 -7.36 -0.93 -22.52
C TYR A 73 -8.24 -2.19 -22.62
N SER A 74 -8.40 -2.91 -21.51
CA SER A 74 -9.26 -4.10 -21.45
C SER A 74 -10.56 -3.82 -20.70
N PRO A 75 -11.74 -4.14 -21.26
CA PRO A 75 -12.99 -4.12 -20.50
C PRO A 75 -13.06 -5.22 -19.44
N ASP A 76 -12.23 -6.26 -19.54
CA ASP A 76 -12.13 -7.34 -18.56
C ASP A 76 -10.93 -7.11 -17.64
N GLY A 77 -11.19 -6.61 -16.44
CA GLY A 77 -10.14 -6.32 -15.44
C GLY A 77 -9.40 -7.57 -14.98
N LEU A 78 -10.04 -8.74 -14.91
CA LEU A 78 -9.36 -9.98 -14.52
C LEU A 78 -8.34 -10.41 -15.57
N TRP A 79 -8.72 -10.28 -16.85
CA TRP A 79 -7.81 -10.55 -17.94
C TRP A 79 -6.63 -9.58 -17.94
N ALA A 80 -6.89 -8.29 -17.70
CA ALA A 80 -5.83 -7.29 -17.62
C ALA A 80 -4.79 -7.63 -16.55
N VAL A 81 -5.24 -7.98 -15.33
CA VAL A 81 -4.35 -8.42 -14.23
C VAL A 81 -3.51 -9.63 -14.63
N GLN A 82 -4.12 -10.65 -15.25
CA GLN A 82 -3.41 -11.87 -15.65
C GLN A 82 -2.31 -11.58 -16.68
N VAL A 83 -2.61 -10.75 -17.68
CA VAL A 83 -1.64 -10.38 -18.72
C VAL A 83 -0.48 -9.58 -18.13
N VAL A 84 -0.79 -8.54 -17.37
CA VAL A 84 0.21 -7.65 -16.74
C VAL A 84 1.15 -8.44 -15.82
N ASN A 85 0.60 -9.30 -14.95
CA ASN A 85 1.41 -10.16 -14.08
C ASN A 85 2.25 -11.17 -14.87
N SER A 86 1.74 -11.73 -15.97
CA SER A 86 2.50 -12.67 -16.80
C SER A 86 3.69 -12.02 -17.51
N VAL A 87 3.55 -10.76 -17.94
CA VAL A 87 4.65 -9.99 -18.53
C VAL A 87 5.71 -9.73 -17.47
N ARG A 88 5.30 -9.31 -16.25
CA ARG A 88 6.22 -9.09 -15.14
C ARG A 88 6.96 -10.36 -14.72
N ASP A 89 6.27 -11.50 -14.68
CA ASP A 89 6.87 -12.81 -14.36
C ASP A 89 7.87 -13.25 -15.44
N SER A 90 7.54 -13.02 -16.72
CA SER A 90 8.45 -13.31 -17.83
C SER A 90 9.74 -12.48 -17.74
N LEU A 91 9.63 -11.19 -17.39
CA LEU A 91 10.79 -10.32 -17.16
C LEU A 91 11.62 -10.73 -15.94
N SER A 92 11.00 -11.27 -14.89
CA SER A 92 11.75 -11.87 -13.76
C SER A 92 12.57 -13.07 -14.21
N GLY A 93 12.04 -13.89 -15.11
CA GLY A 93 12.73 -15.06 -15.65
C GLY A 93 13.81 -14.72 -16.67
N ASP A 94 13.56 -13.70 -17.49
CA ASP A 94 14.46 -13.22 -18.53
C ASP A 94 14.41 -11.69 -18.65
N SER A 95 15.43 -11.03 -18.10
CA SER A 95 15.59 -9.57 -18.18
C SER A 95 15.69 -9.02 -19.62
N THR A 96 15.91 -9.89 -20.62
CA THR A 96 15.96 -9.50 -22.04
C THR A 96 14.64 -9.71 -22.78
N TYR A 97 13.57 -10.08 -22.07
CA TYR A 97 12.22 -10.29 -22.60
C TYR A 97 11.53 -8.97 -22.99
N LEU A 98 12.08 -8.29 -23.99
CA LEU A 98 11.71 -6.94 -24.42
C LEU A 98 11.17 -6.93 -25.85
N GLY A 99 10.38 -5.92 -26.19
CA GLY A 99 9.78 -5.73 -27.51
C GLY A 99 8.62 -6.70 -27.79
N ASN A 100 8.41 -7.03 -29.07
CA ASN A 100 7.33 -7.92 -29.48
C ASN A 100 7.62 -9.36 -29.03
N GLN A 101 6.84 -9.83 -28.07
CA GLN A 101 6.90 -11.16 -27.51
C GLN A 101 5.55 -11.86 -27.65
N SER A 102 5.54 -13.16 -27.44
CA SER A 102 4.33 -13.99 -27.47
C SER A 102 4.19 -14.72 -26.14
N ILE A 103 3.08 -14.51 -25.45
CA ILE A 103 2.75 -15.15 -24.18
C ILE A 103 1.57 -16.09 -24.41
N THR A 104 1.60 -17.26 -23.76
CA THR A 104 0.47 -18.20 -23.76
C THR A 104 -0.08 -18.35 -22.35
N LEU A 105 -1.31 -17.88 -22.14
CA LEU A 105 -2.05 -18.01 -20.87
C LEU A 105 -3.37 -18.73 -21.12
N ASN A 106 -3.72 -19.72 -20.28
CA ASN A 106 -5.02 -20.40 -20.33
C ASN A 106 -5.42 -20.88 -21.74
N ASN A 107 -4.46 -21.46 -22.47
CA ASN A 107 -4.58 -21.91 -23.86
C ASN A 107 -4.88 -20.80 -24.90
N LYS A 108 -4.71 -19.53 -24.54
CA LYS A 108 -4.74 -18.39 -25.46
C LYS A 108 -3.33 -17.85 -25.65
N THR A 109 -2.92 -17.69 -26.90
CA THR A 109 -1.65 -17.05 -27.25
C THR A 109 -1.94 -15.64 -27.76
N PHE A 110 -1.24 -14.66 -27.21
CA PHE A 110 -1.36 -13.26 -27.60
C PHE A 110 0.03 -12.63 -27.67
N SER A 111 0.15 -11.60 -28.50
CA SER A 111 1.40 -10.85 -28.64
C SER A 111 1.36 -9.61 -27.77
N VAL A 112 2.45 -9.37 -27.05
CA VAL A 112 2.67 -8.19 -26.21
C VAL A 112 3.90 -7.45 -26.73
N ASN A 113 3.91 -6.13 -26.59
CA ASN A 113 5.10 -5.33 -26.83
C ASN A 113 5.63 -4.81 -25.50
N VAL A 114 6.67 -5.45 -24.95
CA VAL A 114 7.21 -5.14 -23.64
C VAL A 114 8.17 -3.94 -23.74
N PRO A 115 7.85 -2.77 -23.15
CA PRO A 115 8.73 -1.62 -23.20
C PRO A 115 9.97 -1.80 -22.32
N LYS A 116 11.02 -1.05 -22.60
CA LYS A 116 12.21 -1.00 -21.74
C LYS A 116 11.86 -0.31 -20.42
N GLY A 117 12.31 -0.88 -19.30
CA GLY A 117 12.04 -0.35 -17.97
C GLY A 117 10.66 -0.71 -17.41
N TYR A 118 9.90 -1.59 -18.09
CA TYR A 118 8.61 -2.08 -17.61
C TYR A 118 8.70 -2.67 -16.20
N ASP A 119 9.74 -3.47 -15.92
CA ASP A 119 10.01 -4.06 -14.62
C ASP A 119 10.19 -3.00 -13.53
N ILE A 120 10.96 -1.95 -13.82
CA ILE A 120 11.21 -0.85 -12.89
C ILE A 120 9.92 -0.07 -12.64
N GLU A 121 9.22 0.35 -13.70
CA GLU A 121 7.95 1.08 -13.58
C GLU A 121 6.92 0.26 -12.80
N PHE A 122 6.77 -1.01 -13.13
CA PHE A 122 5.88 -1.94 -12.44
C PHE A 122 6.21 -2.02 -10.95
N ASP A 123 7.47 -2.26 -10.59
CA ASP A 123 7.91 -2.41 -9.20
C ASP A 123 7.75 -1.10 -8.41
N THR A 124 7.89 0.05 -9.07
CA THR A 124 7.65 1.35 -8.43
C THR A 124 6.16 1.68 -8.25
N THR A 125 5.29 1.26 -9.18
CA THR A 125 3.85 1.50 -9.10
C THR A 125 3.18 0.54 -8.11
N PHE A 126 3.48 -0.75 -8.23
CA PHE A 126 2.98 -1.78 -7.31
C PHE A 126 3.95 -2.03 -6.16
N GLY A 127 4.41 -0.96 -5.53
CA GLY A 127 5.37 -1.05 -4.44
C GLY A 127 5.20 0.04 -3.41
N PHE A 128 5.38 -0.32 -2.15
CA PHE A 128 5.38 0.65 -1.06
C PHE A 128 6.78 1.20 -0.84
N PRO A 129 6.99 2.53 -0.83
CA PRO A 129 8.30 3.10 -0.54
C PRO A 129 8.68 2.80 0.91
N MET A 130 9.78 2.07 1.09
CA MET A 130 10.32 1.66 2.38
C MET A 130 11.74 2.18 2.57
N MET A 131 12.15 2.30 3.83
CA MET A 131 13.51 2.67 4.21
C MET A 131 14.03 1.67 5.23
N ARG A 132 15.24 1.16 5.00
CA ARG A 132 15.96 0.35 5.98
C ARG A 132 17.33 0.95 6.29
N ARG A 133 17.80 0.71 7.51
CA ARG A 133 19.13 1.12 7.97
C ARG A 133 19.99 -0.11 8.10
N ASP A 134 20.95 -0.25 7.19
CA ASP A 134 21.86 -1.38 7.17
C ASP A 134 23.19 -0.94 7.80
N THR A 135 23.72 -1.77 8.69
CA THR A 135 25.09 -1.60 9.20
C THR A 135 26.02 -2.33 8.26
N ILE A 136 26.87 -1.58 7.55
CA ILE A 136 27.81 -2.12 6.58
C ILE A 136 29.20 -2.09 7.22
N SER A 137 29.80 -3.27 7.33
CA SER A 137 31.21 -3.41 7.67
C SER A 137 32.03 -3.20 6.41
N ASP A 138 32.79 -2.10 6.39
CA ASP A 138 33.67 -1.72 5.28
C ASP A 138 35.11 -1.60 5.80
N THR A 139 36.06 -1.39 4.89
CA THR A 139 37.44 -1.07 5.24
C THR A 139 37.78 0.28 4.65
N ILE A 140 38.24 1.20 5.50
CA ILE A 140 38.71 2.52 5.07
C ILE A 140 40.23 2.43 4.93
N ALA A 141 40.72 2.82 3.76
CA ALA A 141 42.13 2.96 3.46
C ALA A 141 42.53 4.42 3.63
N THR A 142 43.60 4.66 4.38
CA THR A 142 44.24 5.97 4.49
C THR A 142 45.32 6.02 3.42
N ILE A 143 45.17 6.92 2.45
CA ILE A 143 46.11 7.10 1.33
C ILE A 143 46.76 8.47 1.40
N VAL A 144 47.96 8.58 0.85
CA VAL A 144 48.64 9.86 0.61
C VAL A 144 48.63 10.14 -0.88
N MET A 145 48.15 11.33 -1.23
CA MET A 145 48.08 11.85 -2.59
C MET A 145 48.88 13.15 -2.65
N TYR A 146 49.58 13.39 -3.76
CA TYR A 146 50.17 14.70 -4.03
C TYR A 146 49.06 15.67 -4.48
N SER A 147 48.86 16.75 -3.71
CA SER A 147 47.96 17.83 -4.09
C SER A 147 48.74 18.87 -4.89
N GLU A 148 48.42 19.00 -6.18
CA GLU A 148 49.01 20.04 -7.04
C GLU A 148 48.68 21.45 -6.51
N ASP A 149 47.42 21.66 -6.09
CA ASP A 149 46.93 22.95 -5.55
C ASP A 149 47.69 23.40 -4.29
N LEU A 150 47.99 22.45 -3.39
CA LEU A 150 48.73 22.73 -2.16
C LEU A 150 50.24 22.53 -2.32
N SER A 151 50.68 22.04 -3.49
CA SER A 151 52.06 21.65 -3.80
C SER A 151 52.70 20.80 -2.70
N ARG A 152 51.92 19.88 -2.11
CA ARG A 152 52.34 19.02 -0.99
C ARG A 152 51.56 17.71 -0.96
N ASN A 153 52.11 16.73 -0.26
CA ASN A 153 51.40 15.48 0.04
C ASN A 153 50.28 15.75 1.05
N ASP A 154 49.08 15.27 0.75
CA ASP A 154 47.91 15.34 1.63
C ASP A 154 47.33 13.93 1.87
N THR A 155 46.71 13.74 3.03
CA THR A 155 46.16 12.45 3.46
C THR A 155 44.66 12.42 3.22
N SER A 156 44.17 11.36 2.59
CA SER A 156 42.75 11.16 2.30
C SER A 156 42.28 9.80 2.77
N TYR A 157 41.01 9.73 3.18
CA TYR A 157 40.35 8.50 3.60
C TYR A 157 39.44 8.02 2.48
N VAL A 158 39.66 6.80 1.99
CA VAL A 158 38.92 6.22 0.86
C VAL A 158 38.38 4.84 1.22
N GLN A 159 37.23 4.47 0.67
CA GLN A 159 36.71 3.12 0.82
C GLN A 159 37.60 2.14 0.06
N LYS A 160 37.90 0.97 0.64
CA LYS A 160 38.77 -0.04 0.02
C LYS A 160 38.31 -0.45 -1.38
N LYS A 161 36.99 -0.51 -1.63
CA LYS A 161 36.43 -0.80 -2.96
C LYS A 161 36.81 0.23 -4.04
N LEU A 162 37.14 1.47 -3.64
CA LEU A 162 37.56 2.55 -4.52
C LEU A 162 39.08 2.73 -4.57
N LEU A 163 39.83 2.04 -3.70
CA LEU A 163 41.28 2.19 -3.57
C LEU A 163 42.01 2.01 -4.90
N ASN A 164 41.60 1.02 -5.71
CA ASN A 164 42.18 0.77 -7.03
C ASN A 164 42.12 1.97 -7.99
N LYS A 165 41.12 2.84 -7.85
CA LYS A 165 41.01 4.06 -8.67
C LYS A 165 42.06 5.10 -8.27
N PHE A 166 42.36 5.18 -6.98
CA PHE A 166 43.36 6.10 -6.44
C PHE A 166 44.77 5.58 -6.68
N THR A 167 45.03 4.28 -6.49
CA THR A 167 46.36 3.71 -6.76
C THR A 167 46.76 3.74 -8.24
N SER A 168 45.79 3.84 -9.16
CA SER A 168 46.05 4.06 -10.59
C SER A 168 46.33 5.52 -10.96
N ASP A 169 46.12 6.47 -10.04
CA ASP A 169 46.34 7.89 -10.27
C ASP A 169 47.85 8.22 -10.22
N THR A 170 48.31 9.10 -11.09
CA THR A 170 49.71 9.57 -11.09
C THR A 170 50.08 10.35 -9.82
N ASN A 171 49.09 10.94 -9.16
CA ASN A 171 49.27 11.68 -7.91
C ASN A 171 49.30 10.79 -6.68
N PHE A 172 49.10 9.48 -6.82
CA PHE A 172 49.20 8.55 -5.70
C PHE A 172 50.64 8.42 -5.20
N VAL A 173 50.82 8.52 -3.89
CA VAL A 173 52.14 8.43 -3.25
C VAL A 173 52.27 7.11 -2.49
N GLU A 174 51.39 6.87 -1.51
CA GLU A 174 51.45 5.66 -0.68
C GLU A 174 50.10 5.31 -0.05
N LEU A 175 49.97 4.03 0.34
CA LEU A 175 48.91 3.52 1.20
C LEU A 175 49.48 3.40 2.62
N VAL A 176 48.90 4.13 3.57
CA VAL A 176 49.40 4.22 4.95
C VAL A 176 48.87 3.05 5.79
N GLU A 177 47.55 2.89 5.80
CA GLU A 177 46.88 1.89 6.63
C GLU A 177 45.51 1.54 6.06
N GLU A 178 45.00 0.37 6.47
CA GLU A 178 43.64 -0.07 6.20
C GLU A 178 42.98 -0.46 7.51
N VAL A 179 41.90 0.22 7.86
CA VAL A 179 41.20 0.04 9.13
C VAL A 179 39.77 -0.44 8.86
N PRO A 180 39.32 -1.56 9.46
CA PRO A 180 37.92 -1.95 9.43
C PRO A 180 37.06 -0.89 10.12
N SER A 181 35.97 -0.48 9.48
CA SER A 181 35.03 0.50 10.02
C SER A 181 33.61 0.06 9.72
N GLU A 182 32.72 0.28 10.69
CA GLU A 182 31.29 0.14 10.46
C GLU A 182 30.69 1.49 10.12
N ARG A 183 29.72 1.51 9.21
CA ARG A 183 28.88 2.68 8.97
C ARG A 183 27.43 2.25 8.80
N VAL A 184 26.53 3.17 9.15
CA VAL A 184 25.10 3.00 8.91
C VAL A 184 24.76 3.65 7.57
N GLU A 185 24.19 2.86 6.67
CA GLU A 185 23.69 3.33 5.37
C GLU A 185 22.17 3.25 5.38
N VAL A 186 21.51 4.33 4.95
CA VAL A 186 20.06 4.35 4.75
C VAL A 186 19.79 3.96 3.31
N ILE A 187 19.08 2.85 3.11
CA ILE A 187 18.72 2.33 1.80
C ILE A 187 17.21 2.50 1.61
N ASN A 188 16.85 3.21 0.54
CA ASN A 188 15.48 3.33 0.09
C ASN A 188 15.21 2.22 -0.91
N TYR A 189 14.10 1.51 -0.75
CA TYR A 189 13.67 0.46 -1.67
C TYR A 189 12.14 0.45 -1.74
N TYR A 190 11.60 -0.20 -2.77
CA TYR A 190 10.16 -0.46 -2.87
C TYR A 190 9.89 -1.87 -2.38
N ASP A 191 8.96 -2.00 -1.43
CA ASP A 191 8.40 -3.30 -1.04
C ASP A 191 7.28 -3.65 -2.03
N THR A 192 7.69 -4.37 -3.07
CA THR A 192 6.89 -4.65 -4.27
C THR A 192 5.89 -5.78 -4.02
N TYR A 193 4.70 -5.67 -4.61
CA TYR A 193 3.71 -6.73 -4.64
C TYR A 193 3.18 -6.94 -6.07
N MET A 194 2.58 -8.09 -6.33
CA MET A 194 1.83 -8.31 -7.57
C MET A 194 0.34 -8.02 -7.33
N PRO A 195 -0.33 -7.23 -8.20
CA PRO A 195 -1.74 -6.97 -8.07
C PRO A 195 -2.52 -8.28 -8.13
N ASP A 196 -3.37 -8.50 -7.12
CA ASP A 196 -4.14 -9.72 -7.00
C ASP A 196 -5.48 -9.60 -7.76
N SER A 197 -5.96 -10.71 -8.32
CA SER A 197 -7.26 -10.78 -8.97
C SER A 197 -8.42 -10.47 -8.01
N SER A 198 -8.23 -10.65 -6.69
CA SER A 198 -9.22 -10.24 -5.68
C SER A 198 -9.46 -8.73 -5.66
N MET A 199 -8.46 -7.92 -6.03
CA MET A 199 -8.55 -6.45 -6.09
C MET A 199 -9.49 -5.96 -7.21
N TYR A 200 -9.96 -6.85 -8.08
CA TYR A 200 -11.00 -6.54 -9.05
C TYR A 200 -12.40 -6.39 -8.44
N PHE A 201 -12.61 -6.91 -7.23
CA PHE A 201 -13.90 -6.90 -6.57
C PHE A 201 -13.95 -5.86 -5.46
N CYS A 202 -15.04 -5.10 -5.37
CA CYS A 202 -15.26 -4.17 -4.29
C CYS A 202 -15.38 -4.93 -2.94
N PRO A 203 -14.61 -4.55 -1.90
CA PRO A 203 -14.58 -5.29 -0.63
C PRO A 203 -15.94 -5.28 0.08
N VAL A 204 -16.76 -4.26 -0.16
CA VAL A 204 -18.10 -4.15 0.44
C VAL A 204 -19.15 -4.94 -0.34
N SER A 205 -19.29 -4.66 -1.63
CA SER A 205 -20.38 -5.21 -2.44
C SER A 205 -20.07 -6.58 -3.04
N GLN A 206 -18.79 -6.97 -3.07
CA GLN A 206 -18.28 -8.19 -3.72
C GLN A 206 -18.60 -8.27 -5.21
N LYS A 207 -18.95 -7.12 -5.82
CA LYS A 207 -19.16 -6.97 -7.25
C LYS A 207 -17.87 -6.46 -7.90
N PRO A 208 -17.62 -6.80 -9.18
CA PRO A 208 -16.48 -6.25 -9.91
C PRO A 208 -16.61 -4.74 -10.06
N TYR A 209 -15.49 -4.02 -10.07
CA TYR A 209 -15.48 -2.60 -10.42
C TYR A 209 -15.97 -2.36 -11.84
N LEU A 210 -16.60 -1.21 -12.06
CA LEU A 210 -17.12 -0.81 -13.36
C LEU A 210 -15.98 -0.21 -14.17
N ILE A 211 -15.51 -0.95 -15.18
CA ILE A 211 -14.50 -0.47 -16.12
C ILE A 211 -15.21 0.02 -17.37
N SER A 212 -15.14 1.32 -17.64
CA SER A 212 -15.68 1.92 -18.86
C SER A 212 -14.55 2.53 -19.69
N LEU A 213 -14.59 2.27 -21.00
CA LEU A 213 -13.67 2.85 -21.96
C LEU A 213 -14.33 4.08 -22.57
N GLU A 214 -13.69 5.23 -22.43
CA GLU A 214 -14.14 6.52 -22.96
C GLU A 214 -13.23 6.94 -24.13
N ASP A 215 -13.62 7.99 -24.86
CA ASP A 215 -12.86 8.56 -25.99
C ASP A 215 -12.35 7.53 -27.02
N GLU A 216 -13.26 6.70 -27.53
CA GLU A 216 -12.94 5.63 -28.51
C GLU A 216 -11.91 4.61 -27.99
N GLY A 217 -11.76 4.47 -26.68
CA GLY A 217 -10.82 3.54 -26.03
C GLY A 217 -9.49 4.16 -25.65
N ASN A 218 -9.34 5.50 -25.75
CA ASN A 218 -8.11 6.17 -25.36
C ASN A 218 -8.05 6.56 -23.88
N SER A 219 -9.20 6.63 -23.20
CA SER A 219 -9.32 6.88 -21.76
C SER A 219 -10.02 5.72 -21.06
N VAL A 220 -9.66 5.47 -19.80
CA VAL A 220 -10.26 4.43 -18.96
C VAL A 220 -10.78 5.04 -17.67
N ARG A 221 -11.97 4.60 -17.29
CA ARG A 221 -12.61 4.96 -16.05
C ARG A 221 -12.89 3.71 -15.22
N VAL A 222 -12.49 3.75 -13.96
CA VAL A 222 -12.73 2.69 -12.97
C VAL A 222 -13.66 3.25 -11.91
N GLY A 223 -14.87 2.71 -11.81
CA GLY A 223 -15.92 3.18 -10.91
C GLY A 223 -16.35 2.15 -9.88
N SER A 224 -16.77 2.64 -8.71
CA SER A 224 -17.43 1.84 -7.68
C SER A 224 -18.72 1.19 -8.23
N PRO A 225 -18.95 -0.12 -7.96
CA PRO A 225 -20.16 -0.82 -8.38
C PRO A 225 -21.36 -0.61 -7.44
N ILE A 226 -21.24 0.27 -6.44
CA ILE A 226 -22.29 0.58 -5.48
C ILE A 226 -23.18 1.68 -6.09
N GLU A 227 -24.37 1.31 -6.56
CA GLU A 227 -25.38 2.25 -7.08
C GLU A 227 -26.25 2.85 -5.96
N GLU A 228 -26.60 2.03 -4.96
CA GLU A 228 -27.41 2.41 -3.81
C GLU A 228 -26.68 2.11 -2.51
N THR A 229 -26.91 2.92 -1.47
CA THR A 229 -26.28 2.75 -0.14
C THR A 229 -26.55 1.36 0.41
N ILE A 230 -25.48 0.62 0.68
CA ILE A 230 -25.56 -0.72 1.29
C ILE A 230 -25.70 -0.53 2.80
N VAL A 231 -26.85 -0.92 3.35
CA VAL A 231 -27.11 -0.85 4.80
C VAL A 231 -27.11 -2.25 5.41
N ARG A 232 -26.26 -2.48 6.40
CA ARG A 232 -26.19 -3.75 7.16
C ARG A 232 -26.43 -3.49 8.65
N ARG A 233 -27.37 -4.20 9.26
CA ARG A 233 -27.65 -4.05 10.70
C ARG A 233 -26.44 -4.49 11.53
N ARG A 234 -26.02 -3.64 12.46
CA ARG A 234 -24.95 -3.90 13.44
C ARG A 234 -25.49 -3.62 14.85
N TYR A 235 -25.23 -4.50 15.82
CA TYR A 235 -25.56 -4.24 17.24
C TYR A 235 -26.97 -3.68 17.51
N VAL A 236 -28.03 -4.47 17.27
CA VAL A 236 -29.46 -4.20 17.53
C VAL A 236 -30.04 -2.90 16.94
N LEU A 237 -29.55 -1.72 17.31
CA LEU A 237 -30.03 -0.39 16.93
C LEU A 237 -29.12 0.35 15.94
N PHE A 238 -27.91 -0.13 15.70
CA PHE A 238 -26.95 0.51 14.79
C PHE A 238 -26.96 -0.16 13.40
N ALA A 239 -26.36 0.53 12.44
CA ALA A 239 -26.21 0.00 11.09
C ALA A 239 -24.90 0.51 10.49
N PHE A 240 -24.22 -0.40 9.82
CA PHE A 240 -23.16 -0.10 8.87
C PHE A 240 -23.78 0.41 7.57
N LYS A 241 -23.16 1.42 6.97
CA LYS A 241 -23.54 2.03 5.71
C LYS A 241 -22.32 2.17 4.81
N ALA A 242 -22.46 1.77 3.56
CA ALA A 242 -21.47 2.04 2.53
C ALA A 242 -22.14 2.68 1.33
N ASP A 243 -21.72 3.90 1.03
CA ASP A 243 -22.13 4.66 -0.13
C ASP A 243 -21.23 4.35 -1.33
N ASN A 244 -21.50 5.01 -2.46
CA ASN A 244 -20.62 4.91 -3.62
C ASN A 244 -19.23 5.44 -3.27
N HIS A 245 -18.20 4.60 -3.41
CA HIS A 245 -16.82 4.96 -3.09
C HIS A 245 -16.15 5.89 -4.12
N GLY A 246 -16.85 6.27 -5.19
CA GLY A 246 -16.37 7.16 -6.22
C GLY A 246 -15.86 6.44 -7.47
N PHE A 247 -15.04 7.15 -8.24
CA PHE A 247 -14.42 6.69 -9.47
C PHE A 247 -13.05 7.35 -9.69
N ILE A 248 -12.24 6.72 -10.54
CA ILE A 248 -11.03 7.28 -11.16
C ILE A 248 -11.33 7.44 -12.64
N ASP A 249 -11.13 8.64 -13.16
CA ASP A 249 -11.36 9.00 -14.55
C ASP A 249 -10.09 9.62 -15.13
N ASP A 250 -9.41 8.89 -16.01
CA ASP A 250 -8.12 9.26 -16.61
C ASP A 250 -7.11 9.80 -15.58
N GLY A 251 -7.00 9.12 -14.44
CA GLY A 251 -6.09 9.46 -13.34
C GLY A 251 -6.64 10.49 -12.35
N SER A 252 -7.79 11.11 -12.65
CA SER A 252 -8.47 12.02 -11.72
C SER A 252 -9.35 11.24 -10.74
N LYS A 253 -9.01 11.31 -9.45
CA LYS A 253 -9.77 10.65 -8.38
C LYS A 253 -10.91 11.53 -7.91
N SER A 254 -12.11 10.97 -7.84
CA SER A 254 -13.31 11.71 -7.39
C SER A 254 -13.28 12.11 -5.90
N TRP A 255 -12.45 11.44 -5.09
CA TRP A 255 -12.35 11.64 -3.64
C TRP A 255 -11.16 12.51 -3.20
N ASP A 256 -10.32 12.97 -4.13
CA ASP A 256 -9.20 13.91 -3.85
C ASP A 256 -9.67 15.37 -3.80
N ARG A 257 -10.98 15.63 -3.85
CA ARG A 257 -11.59 16.99 -3.91
C ARG A 257 -12.19 17.45 -2.59
#